data_AF-A0A562N479-F1
#
_entry.id   AF-A0A562N479-F1
#
_cell.length_a   1.000
_cell.length_b   1.000
_cell.length_c   1.000
_cell.angle_alpha   90.00
_cell.angle_beta   90.00
_cell.angle_gamma   90.00
#
_symmetry.space_group_name_H-M   'P 1'
#
loop_
_entity.id
_entity.type
_entity.pdbx_description
1 polymer ?
#
loop_
_entity_poly.entity_id
_entity_poly.type
_entity_poly.pdbx_seq_one_letter_code
_entity_poly.pdbx_strand_id
1 'polypeptide(L)'
;MPEAQKSSDIGMKRGRTLANLPASAQLDLIAEGLPILMKSAGDLLAAARSLEGHPRSSSILLGHSLEEVAKILVLMDIVRCPPKIRPSRFGPMMQWFYDHLARLLYLDAQSWLPMHVRQLQEYLDDQRRSHYLEGSIGEYILPNSTLAGRESLLYADIITYEEGDPIWSEPSNHEPVFGFAGGNPRPWEVCCALRDFGAFTRAGLDVVSDVWSRLDFKDEVSATEADRLSHEMALALQTTGLITEQANEDQLGYLYRSWQLPMYRMDFKRIEVPLDELKDQRNANFWSEVGY
;
A
#
# COMPACT_ATOMS: atom_id res chain seq x y z
N MET A 1 21.34 -21.89 -2.18
CA MET A 1 20.90 -21.14 -0.99
C MET A 1 21.71 -21.61 0.21
N PRO A 2 22.14 -20.74 1.13
CA PRO A 2 22.80 -21.19 2.34
C PRO A 2 21.86 -22.09 3.17
N GLU A 3 22.42 -23.14 3.77
CA GLU A 3 21.67 -24.06 4.63
C GLU A 3 21.13 -23.32 5.88
N ALA A 4 19.93 -23.71 6.32
CA ALA A 4 19.32 -23.15 7.53
C ALA A 4 20.14 -23.57 8.76
N GLN A 5 20.64 -22.59 9.52
CA GLN A 5 21.49 -22.84 10.69
C GLN A 5 20.69 -22.95 11.99
N LYS A 6 19.51 -22.32 12.05
CA LYS A 6 18.61 -22.35 13.21
C LYS A 6 17.18 -22.64 12.77
N SER A 7 16.36 -23.17 13.68
CA SER A 7 14.93 -23.42 13.39
C SER A 7 14.18 -22.14 12.99
N SER A 8 14.57 -20.97 13.55
CA SER A 8 14.04 -19.66 13.15
C SER A 8 14.37 -19.26 11.70
N ASP A 9 15.28 -19.99 11.04
CA ASP A 9 15.63 -19.80 9.63
C ASP A 9 14.70 -20.51 8.66
N ILE A 10 13.80 -21.34 9.18
CA ILE A 10 12.87 -22.15 8.41
C ILE A 10 11.45 -21.58 8.57
N GLY A 11 10.73 -21.43 7.47
CA GLY A 11 9.32 -20.98 7.45
C GLY A 11 9.10 -19.61 6.82
N MET A 12 7.94 -19.01 7.10
CA MET A 12 7.49 -17.76 6.49
C MET A 12 8.09 -16.52 7.18
N LYS A 13 7.79 -15.32 6.64
CA LYS A 13 8.22 -14.01 7.16
C LYS A 13 9.75 -13.79 7.14
N ARG A 14 10.42 -14.37 6.15
CA ARG A 14 11.88 -14.33 5.98
C ARG A 14 12.38 -13.25 5.03
N GLY A 15 11.54 -12.36 4.49
CA GLY A 15 11.94 -11.43 3.43
C GLY A 15 13.07 -10.45 3.80
N ARG A 16 13.39 -10.27 5.09
CA ARG A 16 14.61 -9.56 5.51
C ARG A 16 15.90 -10.23 5.00
N THR A 17 15.87 -11.50 4.63
CA THR A 17 17.02 -12.19 4.02
C THR A 17 17.43 -11.57 2.69
N LEU A 18 16.51 -10.94 1.94
CA LEU A 18 16.84 -10.26 0.70
C LEU A 18 17.88 -9.15 0.92
N ALA A 19 17.83 -8.43 2.04
CA ALA A 19 18.78 -7.37 2.35
C ALA A 19 20.24 -7.85 2.40
N ASN A 20 20.45 -9.15 2.66
CA ASN A 20 21.77 -9.77 2.74
C ASN A 20 22.26 -10.34 1.39
N LEU A 21 21.41 -10.33 0.37
CA LEU A 21 21.78 -10.78 -0.97
C LEU A 21 22.51 -9.66 -1.73
N PRO A 22 23.42 -10.00 -2.67
CA PRO A 22 23.92 -9.04 -3.65
C PRO A 22 22.79 -8.38 -4.44
N ALA A 23 22.97 -7.14 -4.90
CA ALA A 23 21.92 -6.37 -5.56
C ALA A 23 21.27 -7.08 -6.77
N SER A 24 22.05 -7.79 -7.60
CA SER A 24 21.48 -8.58 -8.71
C SER A 24 20.58 -9.70 -8.19
N ALA A 25 21.04 -10.46 -7.19
CA ALA A 25 20.27 -11.55 -6.59
C ALA A 25 19.02 -11.06 -5.85
N GLN A 26 19.03 -9.82 -5.33
CA GLN A 26 17.82 -9.17 -4.83
C GLN A 26 16.79 -9.00 -5.94
N LEU A 27 17.20 -8.45 -7.09
CA LEU A 27 16.31 -8.25 -8.23
C LEU A 27 15.85 -9.58 -8.85
N ASP A 28 16.72 -10.59 -8.90
CA ASP A 28 16.36 -11.94 -9.36
C ASP A 28 15.24 -12.54 -8.51
N LEU A 29 15.36 -12.48 -7.18
CA LEU A 29 14.35 -13.02 -6.27
C LEU A 29 13.06 -12.17 -6.24
N ILE A 30 13.16 -10.85 -6.42
CA ILE A 30 11.98 -9.99 -6.57
C ILE A 30 11.23 -10.34 -7.87
N ALA A 31 11.94 -10.51 -8.99
CA ALA A 31 11.33 -10.89 -10.27
C ALA A 31 10.63 -12.26 -10.20
N GLU A 32 11.17 -13.21 -9.43
CA GLU A 32 10.50 -14.48 -9.17
C GLU A 32 9.21 -14.30 -8.35
N GLY A 33 9.24 -13.43 -7.34
CA GLY A 33 8.13 -13.23 -6.42
C GLY A 33 6.95 -12.43 -7.00
N LEU A 34 7.20 -11.46 -7.88
CA LEU A 34 6.16 -10.56 -8.39
C LEU A 34 5.01 -11.31 -9.11
N PRO A 35 5.27 -12.23 -10.07
CA PRO A 35 4.21 -13.04 -10.68
C PRO A 35 3.47 -13.94 -9.69
N ILE A 36 4.17 -14.47 -8.68
CA ILE A 36 3.56 -15.33 -7.64
C ILE A 36 2.56 -14.52 -6.80
N LEU A 37 2.96 -13.32 -6.35
CA LEU A 37 2.08 -12.41 -5.61
C LEU A 37 0.88 -11.98 -6.46
N MET A 38 1.11 -11.66 -7.74
CA MET A 38 0.04 -11.26 -8.65
C MET A 38 -0.97 -12.37 -8.88
N LYS A 39 -0.49 -13.61 -9.06
CA LYS A 39 -1.37 -14.79 -9.16
C LYS A 39 -2.15 -14.99 -7.87
N SER A 40 -1.50 -14.92 -6.71
CA SER A 40 -2.15 -15.07 -5.40
C SER A 40 -3.25 -14.03 -5.18
N ALA A 41 -2.96 -12.76 -5.48
CA ALA A 41 -3.93 -11.68 -5.42
C ALA A 41 -5.11 -11.93 -6.40
N GLY A 42 -4.81 -12.37 -7.62
CA GLY A 42 -5.83 -12.65 -8.64
C GLY A 42 -6.76 -13.80 -8.29
N ASP A 43 -6.22 -14.89 -7.76
CA ASP A 43 -7.02 -16.04 -7.32
C ASP A 43 -8.01 -15.63 -6.21
N LEU A 44 -7.56 -14.80 -5.25
CA LEU A 44 -8.42 -14.25 -4.19
C LEU A 44 -9.47 -13.26 -4.73
N LEU A 45 -9.09 -12.40 -5.69
CA LEU A 45 -10.02 -11.46 -6.32
C LEU A 45 -11.11 -12.18 -7.11
N ALA A 46 -10.73 -13.22 -7.87
CA ALA A 46 -11.67 -14.05 -8.60
C ALA A 46 -12.64 -14.76 -7.65
N ALA A 47 -12.12 -15.34 -6.56
CA ALA A 47 -12.95 -15.97 -5.54
C ALA A 47 -13.91 -14.96 -4.87
N ALA A 48 -13.45 -13.75 -4.54
CA ALA A 48 -14.29 -12.70 -3.99
C ALA A 48 -15.48 -12.37 -4.91
N ARG A 49 -15.26 -12.34 -6.24
CA ARG A 49 -16.29 -12.08 -7.24
C ARG A 49 -17.32 -13.19 -7.38
N SER A 50 -16.91 -14.44 -7.15
CA SER A 50 -17.80 -15.60 -7.29
C SER A 50 -18.70 -15.84 -6.06
N LEU A 51 -18.55 -15.05 -4.98
CA LEU A 51 -19.32 -15.21 -3.75
C LEU A 51 -20.64 -14.41 -3.77
N GLU A 52 -21.57 -14.83 -4.62
CA GLU A 52 -22.94 -14.29 -4.62
C GLU A 52 -23.65 -14.55 -3.28
N GLY A 53 -24.38 -13.54 -2.78
CA GLY A 53 -25.14 -13.66 -1.52
C GLY A 53 -24.29 -13.70 -0.25
N HIS A 54 -22.97 -13.55 -0.35
CA HIS A 54 -22.04 -13.57 0.79
C HIS A 54 -21.16 -12.31 0.84
N PRO A 55 -21.74 -11.11 1.00
CA PRO A 55 -21.03 -9.84 0.84
C PRO A 55 -19.86 -9.65 1.81
N ARG A 56 -20.01 -10.09 3.06
CA ARG A 56 -18.94 -10.05 4.06
C ARG A 56 -17.74 -10.92 3.64
N SER A 57 -17.99 -12.19 3.29
CA SER A 57 -16.94 -13.11 2.86
C SER A 57 -16.24 -12.64 1.58
N SER A 58 -17.01 -12.09 0.63
CA SER A 58 -16.47 -11.45 -0.57
C SER A 58 -15.52 -10.30 -0.21
N SER A 59 -15.93 -9.42 0.71
CA SER A 59 -15.12 -8.29 1.18
C SER A 59 -13.83 -8.74 1.87
N ILE A 60 -13.87 -9.83 2.64
CA ILE A 60 -12.68 -10.40 3.30
C ILE A 60 -11.66 -10.84 2.25
N LEU A 61 -12.12 -11.58 1.24
CA LEU A 61 -11.26 -12.07 0.16
C LEU A 61 -10.69 -10.93 -0.69
N LEU A 62 -11.51 -9.89 -0.96
CA LEU A 62 -11.05 -8.68 -1.64
C LEU A 62 -9.97 -7.96 -0.83
N GLY A 63 -10.18 -7.76 0.48
CA GLY A 63 -9.19 -7.15 1.36
C GLY A 63 -7.86 -7.91 1.37
N HIS A 64 -7.91 -9.24 1.46
CA HIS A 64 -6.70 -10.07 1.38
C HIS A 64 -6.03 -10.03 0.00
N SER A 65 -6.80 -10.03 -1.08
CA SER A 65 -6.28 -9.83 -2.43
C SER A 65 -5.48 -8.53 -2.52
N LEU A 66 -6.05 -7.43 -2.03
CA LEU A 66 -5.41 -6.12 -2.06
C LEU A 66 -4.16 -6.07 -1.15
N GLU A 67 -4.17 -6.74 0.01
CA GLU A 67 -2.94 -6.83 0.81
C GLU A 67 -1.80 -7.57 0.08
N GLU A 68 -2.09 -8.56 -0.78
CA GLU A 68 -1.08 -9.16 -1.66
C GLU A 68 -0.62 -8.18 -2.76
N VAL A 69 -1.53 -7.36 -3.30
CA VAL A 69 -1.18 -6.26 -4.23
C VAL A 69 -0.26 -5.24 -3.55
N ALA A 70 -0.51 -4.88 -2.30
CA ALA A 70 0.33 -3.95 -1.56
C ALA A 70 1.78 -4.44 -1.44
N LYS A 71 1.99 -5.74 -1.26
CA LYS A 71 3.33 -6.35 -1.24
C LYS A 71 4.06 -6.14 -2.56
N ILE A 72 3.38 -6.25 -3.69
CA ILE A 72 3.94 -5.95 -5.02
C ILE A 72 4.42 -4.49 -5.05
N LEU A 73 3.58 -3.55 -4.62
CA LEU A 73 3.93 -2.12 -4.60
C LEU A 73 5.15 -1.84 -3.71
N VAL A 74 5.25 -2.48 -2.54
CA VAL A 74 6.42 -2.38 -1.65
C VAL A 74 7.68 -2.91 -2.35
N LEU A 75 7.61 -4.07 -3.01
CA LEU A 75 8.76 -4.62 -3.73
C LEU A 75 9.17 -3.74 -4.92
N MET A 76 8.21 -3.17 -5.65
CA MET A 76 8.51 -2.21 -6.71
C MET A 76 9.17 -0.94 -6.17
N ASP A 77 8.83 -0.52 -4.96
CA ASP A 77 9.49 0.60 -4.30
C ASP A 77 10.94 0.32 -3.93
N ILE A 78 11.26 -0.93 -3.55
CA ILE A 78 12.65 -1.38 -3.39
C ILE A 78 13.43 -1.24 -4.71
N VAL A 79 12.79 -1.58 -5.82
CA VAL A 79 13.40 -1.52 -7.16
C VAL A 79 13.60 -0.07 -7.60
N ARG A 80 12.61 0.81 -7.38
CA ARG A 80 12.71 2.26 -7.63
C ARG A 80 13.74 2.95 -6.74
N CYS A 81 14.02 2.40 -5.55
CA CYS A 81 14.92 3.01 -4.58
C CYS A 81 16.36 3.10 -5.13
N PRO A 82 16.99 4.30 -5.12
CA PRO A 82 18.33 4.48 -5.65
C PRO A 82 19.36 3.55 -4.98
N PRO A 83 20.26 2.90 -5.74
CA PRO A 83 21.22 1.93 -5.21
C PRO A 83 22.07 2.45 -4.04
N LYS A 84 22.38 3.75 -4.03
CA LYS A 84 23.17 4.40 -2.97
C LYS A 84 22.49 4.38 -1.60
N ILE A 85 21.16 4.41 -1.55
CA ILE A 85 20.38 4.48 -0.31
C ILE A 85 19.58 3.20 -0.03
N ARG A 86 19.35 2.37 -1.06
CA ARG A 86 18.60 1.11 -1.00
C ARG A 86 19.02 0.21 0.18
N PRO A 87 20.32 -0.02 0.48
CA PRO A 87 20.73 -0.85 1.62
C PRO A 87 20.14 -0.38 2.96
N SER A 88 20.07 0.94 3.18
CA SER A 88 19.52 1.51 4.42
C SER A 88 17.98 1.47 4.50
N ARG A 89 17.31 1.32 3.36
CA ARG A 89 15.84 1.34 3.26
C ARG A 89 15.22 -0.03 3.09
N PHE A 90 16.02 -1.04 2.74
CA PHE A 90 15.55 -2.42 2.56
C PHE A 90 14.89 -2.99 3.82
N GLY A 91 15.53 -2.84 4.98
CA GLY A 91 15.00 -3.32 6.27
C GLY A 91 13.62 -2.73 6.61
N PRO A 92 13.47 -1.39 6.61
CA PRO A 92 12.18 -0.72 6.77
C PRO A 92 11.12 -1.19 5.76
N MET A 93 11.43 -1.22 4.46
CA MET A 93 10.47 -1.66 3.44
C MET A 93 10.03 -3.12 3.64
N MET A 94 10.95 -4.01 4.05
CA MET A 94 10.58 -5.38 4.38
C MET A 94 9.78 -5.52 5.67
N GLN A 95 9.88 -4.57 6.60
CA GLN A 95 8.97 -4.51 7.74
C GLN A 95 7.57 -4.13 7.27
N TRP A 96 7.45 -3.12 6.39
CA TRP A 96 6.17 -2.68 5.81
C TRP A 96 5.52 -3.77 4.96
N PHE A 97 6.32 -4.57 4.24
CA PHE A 97 5.86 -5.75 3.54
C PHE A 97 5.09 -6.72 4.46
N TYR A 98 5.41 -6.78 5.76
CA TYR A 98 4.75 -7.65 6.74
C TYR A 98 3.71 -6.97 7.62
N ASP A 99 3.63 -5.63 7.59
CA ASP A 99 2.77 -4.82 8.44
C ASP A 99 1.44 -4.49 7.74
N HIS A 100 0.31 -4.69 8.43
CA HIS A 100 -1.01 -4.49 7.84
C HIS A 100 -1.31 -3.01 7.57
N LEU A 101 -1.01 -2.12 8.52
CA LEU A 101 -1.26 -0.69 8.34
C LEU A 101 -0.46 -0.15 7.15
N ALA A 102 0.83 -0.48 7.08
CA ALA A 102 1.67 -0.04 5.98
C ALA A 102 1.14 -0.52 4.62
N ARG A 103 0.70 -1.78 4.51
CA ARG A 103 0.09 -2.29 3.27
C ARG A 103 -1.16 -1.52 2.88
N LEU A 104 -2.06 -1.27 3.83
CA LEU A 104 -3.29 -0.52 3.55
C LEU A 104 -2.98 0.91 3.10
N LEU A 105 -2.02 1.58 3.76
CA LEU A 105 -1.55 2.91 3.35
C LEU A 105 -0.92 2.89 1.94
N TYR A 106 -0.17 1.85 1.57
CA TYR A 106 0.33 1.69 0.20
C TYR A 106 -0.81 1.60 -0.83
N LEU A 107 -1.95 0.99 -0.48
CA LEU A 107 -3.11 0.87 -1.36
C LEU A 107 -3.85 2.19 -1.49
N ASP A 108 -4.18 2.84 -0.37
CA ASP A 108 -4.92 4.10 -0.36
C ASP A 108 -4.16 5.20 -1.12
N ALA A 109 -2.84 5.21 -0.96
CA ALA A 109 -1.95 6.14 -1.62
C ALA A 109 -2.05 6.11 -3.16
N GLN A 110 -2.48 5.01 -3.80
CA GLN A 110 -2.62 4.98 -5.27
C GLN A 110 -3.79 5.84 -5.78
N SER A 111 -4.63 6.36 -4.88
CA SER A 111 -5.74 7.26 -5.21
C SER A 111 -5.44 8.74 -4.93
N TRP A 112 -4.38 9.02 -4.17
CA TRP A 112 -4.03 10.38 -3.75
C TRP A 112 -3.29 11.14 -4.85
N LEU A 113 -3.42 12.47 -4.81
CA LEU A 113 -2.81 13.39 -5.77
C LEU A 113 -1.89 14.39 -5.06
N PRO A 114 -0.79 13.94 -4.44
CA PRO A 114 0.18 14.85 -3.84
C PRO A 114 0.94 15.62 -4.92
N MET A 115 1.24 16.89 -4.67
CA MET A 115 2.07 17.71 -5.56
C MET A 115 3.55 17.31 -5.49
N HIS A 116 3.99 16.83 -4.33
CA HIS A 116 5.38 16.44 -4.07
C HIS A 116 5.48 15.46 -2.88
N VAL A 117 6.67 14.89 -2.69
CA VAL A 117 6.97 13.87 -1.66
C VAL A 117 6.57 14.32 -0.25
N ARG A 118 6.86 15.57 0.15
CA ARG A 118 6.47 16.08 1.48
C ARG A 118 4.94 16.05 1.70
N GLN A 119 4.15 16.45 0.70
CA GLN A 119 2.69 16.42 0.82
C GLN A 119 2.16 14.99 0.88
N LEU A 120 2.82 14.05 0.19
CA LEU A 120 2.49 12.63 0.35
C LEU A 120 2.75 12.15 1.79
N GLN A 121 3.83 12.59 2.44
CA GLN A 121 4.04 12.29 3.87
C GLN A 121 2.96 12.93 4.76
N GLU A 122 2.50 14.15 4.45
CA GLU A 122 1.40 14.78 5.19
C GLU A 122 0.10 13.97 5.10
N TYR A 123 -0.22 13.44 3.90
CA TYR A 123 -1.36 12.54 3.72
C TYR A 123 -1.17 11.23 4.53
N LEU A 124 0.03 10.65 4.51
CA LEU A 124 0.34 9.46 5.33
C LEU A 124 0.24 9.75 6.83
N ASP A 125 0.68 10.92 7.27
CA ASP A 125 0.67 11.34 8.68
C ASP A 125 -0.74 11.42 9.22
N ASP A 126 -1.68 11.96 8.45
CA ASP A 126 -3.10 11.97 8.78
C ASP A 126 -3.66 10.54 8.89
N GLN A 127 -3.34 9.69 7.91
CA GLN A 127 -3.89 8.34 7.82
C GLN A 127 -3.26 7.32 8.77
N ARG A 128 -2.06 7.60 9.34
CA ARG A 128 -1.37 6.70 10.28
C ARG A 128 -1.59 7.05 11.75
N ARG A 129 -2.45 8.03 12.06
CA ARG A 129 -2.85 8.39 13.43
C ARG A 129 -3.60 7.23 14.08
N SER A 130 -3.34 6.99 15.36
CA SER A 130 -3.97 5.90 16.12
C SER A 130 -5.47 6.09 16.27
N HIS A 131 -5.91 7.35 16.35
CA HIS A 131 -7.27 7.81 16.55
C HIS A 131 -7.46 9.15 15.82
N TYR A 132 -8.71 9.47 15.48
CA TYR A 132 -9.09 10.73 14.85
C TYR A 132 -10.44 11.22 15.39
N LEU A 133 -10.78 12.48 15.10
CA LEU A 133 -12.09 13.04 15.38
C LEU A 133 -13.00 12.87 14.16
N GLU A 134 -14.18 12.28 14.37
CA GLU A 134 -15.25 12.18 13.38
C GLU A 134 -16.48 12.98 13.82
N GLY A 135 -17.30 13.37 12.85
CA GLY A 135 -18.55 14.11 13.02
C GLY A 135 -18.45 15.53 12.48
N SER A 136 -19.58 16.24 12.46
CA SER A 136 -19.66 17.58 11.86
C SER A 136 -18.75 18.59 12.55
N ILE A 137 -18.51 18.40 13.85
CA ILE A 137 -17.65 19.26 14.67
C ILE A 137 -16.57 18.44 15.40
N GLY A 138 -16.38 17.17 15.05
CA GLY A 138 -15.40 16.28 15.67
C GLY A 138 -15.85 15.72 17.02
N GLU A 139 -17.12 15.36 17.13
CA GLU A 139 -17.77 14.87 18.36
C GLU A 139 -17.20 13.51 18.83
N TYR A 140 -16.79 12.65 17.89
CA TYR A 140 -16.46 11.26 18.15
C TYR A 140 -14.96 11.00 18.04
N ILE A 141 -14.32 10.48 19.09
CA ILE A 141 -12.99 9.93 18.98
C ILE A 141 -13.10 8.49 18.48
N LEU A 142 -12.56 8.22 17.30
CA LEU A 142 -12.59 6.89 16.69
C LEU A 142 -11.19 6.35 16.47
N PRO A 143 -11.01 5.02 16.52
CA PRO A 143 -9.74 4.39 16.17
C PRO A 143 -9.41 4.63 14.70
N ASN A 144 -8.14 4.46 14.34
CA ASN A 144 -7.67 4.52 12.96
C ASN A 144 -8.63 3.80 11.99
N SER A 145 -9.28 4.54 11.10
CA SER A 145 -10.36 4.04 10.25
C SER A 145 -9.88 2.93 9.31
N THR A 146 -8.66 3.03 8.80
CA THR A 146 -8.03 2.05 7.90
C THR A 146 -7.88 0.68 8.58
N LEU A 147 -7.31 0.64 9.79
CA LEU A 147 -7.18 -0.61 10.57
C LEU A 147 -8.53 -1.09 11.11
N ALA A 148 -9.34 -0.19 11.67
CA ALA A 148 -10.63 -0.54 12.25
C ALA A 148 -11.59 -1.12 11.19
N GLY A 149 -11.58 -0.59 9.96
CA GLY A 149 -12.35 -1.13 8.85
C GLY A 149 -11.94 -2.56 8.48
N ARG A 150 -10.64 -2.85 8.46
CA ARG A 150 -10.13 -4.21 8.24
C ARG A 150 -10.52 -5.15 9.38
N GLU A 151 -10.33 -4.74 10.62
CA GLU A 151 -10.52 -5.59 11.80
C GLU A 151 -12.00 -5.86 12.08
N SER A 152 -12.86 -4.84 11.97
CA SER A 152 -14.31 -4.98 12.15
C SER A 152 -14.94 -5.92 11.13
N LEU A 153 -14.35 -6.08 9.93
CA LEU A 153 -14.83 -7.07 8.96
C LEU A 153 -14.54 -8.51 9.40
N LEU A 154 -13.42 -8.72 10.10
CA LEU A 154 -12.89 -10.04 10.43
C LEU A 154 -13.40 -10.56 11.78
N TYR A 155 -13.41 -9.71 12.79
CA TYR A 155 -13.54 -10.14 14.18
C TYR A 155 -14.90 -9.79 14.76
N ALA A 156 -15.46 -10.76 15.48
CA ALA A 156 -16.44 -10.48 16.53
C ALA A 156 -15.62 -10.29 17.81
N ASP A 157 -15.79 -9.17 18.50
CA ASP A 157 -14.93 -8.83 19.62
C ASP A 157 -15.66 -7.99 20.68
N ILE A 158 -15.02 -7.79 21.82
CA ILE A 158 -15.48 -6.91 22.88
C ILE A 158 -14.82 -5.54 22.68
N ILE A 159 -15.64 -4.51 22.49
CA ILE A 159 -15.18 -3.13 22.31
C ILE A 159 -15.57 -2.26 23.50
N THR A 160 -14.87 -1.14 23.65
CA THR A 160 -15.16 -0.13 24.66
C THR A 160 -15.06 1.24 24.01
N TYR A 161 -16.10 2.06 24.21
CA TYR A 161 -16.10 3.46 23.81
C TYR A 161 -15.62 4.33 24.97
N GLU A 162 -15.34 5.63 24.73
CA GLU A 162 -14.76 6.54 25.74
C GLU A 162 -15.42 6.48 27.13
N GLU A 163 -16.76 6.37 27.18
CA GLU A 163 -17.54 6.37 28.42
C GLU A 163 -18.64 5.30 28.41
N GLY A 164 -18.27 4.04 28.18
CA GLY A 164 -19.24 2.93 28.16
C GLY A 164 -18.73 1.64 28.78
N ASP A 165 -19.66 0.80 29.23
CA ASP A 165 -19.36 -0.59 29.59
C ASP A 165 -18.89 -1.36 28.34
N PRO A 166 -18.02 -2.38 28.48
CA PRO A 166 -17.64 -3.23 27.36
C PRO A 166 -18.86 -3.90 26.72
N ILE A 167 -18.95 -3.85 25.39
CA ILE A 167 -20.04 -4.49 24.63
C ILE A 167 -19.48 -5.44 23.57
N TRP A 168 -20.28 -6.43 23.19
CA TRP A 168 -20.00 -7.23 22.01
C TRP A 168 -20.21 -6.40 20.74
N SER A 169 -19.21 -6.36 19.89
CA SER A 169 -19.28 -5.89 18.51
C SER A 169 -19.38 -7.08 17.58
N GLU A 170 -20.45 -7.10 16.78
CA GLU A 170 -20.54 -8.02 15.66
C GLU A 170 -19.65 -7.54 14.50
N PRO A 171 -19.18 -8.46 13.64
CA PRO A 171 -18.45 -8.06 12.47
C PRO A 171 -19.30 -7.21 11.52
N SER A 172 -18.67 -6.24 10.87
CA SER A 172 -19.31 -5.41 9.86
C SER A 172 -19.80 -6.28 8.69
N ASN A 173 -21.05 -6.03 8.28
CA ASN A 173 -21.66 -6.61 7.08
C ASN A 173 -21.80 -5.58 5.95
N HIS A 174 -21.12 -4.43 6.07
CA HIS A 174 -21.17 -3.41 5.02
C HIS A 174 -20.58 -3.99 3.73
N GLU A 175 -21.35 -3.88 2.65
CA GLU A 175 -20.80 -4.04 1.32
C GLU A 175 -19.73 -2.96 1.09
N PRO A 176 -18.66 -3.24 0.34
CA PRO A 176 -17.69 -2.21 0.00
C PRO A 176 -18.43 -1.05 -0.67
N VAL A 177 -18.24 0.17 -0.17
CA VAL A 177 -18.87 1.40 -0.69
C VAL A 177 -18.70 1.53 -2.20
N PHE A 178 -17.62 0.94 -2.73
CA PHE A 178 -17.40 0.68 -4.15
C PHE A 178 -17.34 -0.83 -4.37
N GLY A 179 -18.50 -1.48 -4.54
CA GLY A 179 -18.56 -2.87 -5.01
C GLY A 179 -17.89 -3.04 -6.38
N PHE A 180 -17.87 -4.27 -6.90
CA PHE A 180 -17.30 -4.56 -8.23
C PHE A 180 -17.96 -3.79 -9.40
N ALA A 181 -19.09 -3.12 -9.17
CA ALA A 181 -19.79 -2.29 -10.14
C ALA A 181 -18.93 -1.13 -10.71
N GLY A 182 -17.88 -0.70 -9.99
CA GLY A 182 -16.94 0.34 -10.43
C GLY A 182 -15.70 -0.16 -11.18
N GLY A 183 -15.57 -1.47 -11.43
CA GLY A 183 -14.35 -2.06 -12.01
C GLY A 183 -13.39 -2.64 -10.96
N ASN A 184 -12.13 -2.88 -11.33
CA ASN A 184 -11.12 -3.29 -10.34
C ASN A 184 -10.64 -2.08 -9.52
N PRO A 185 -10.18 -2.28 -8.28
CA PRO A 185 -9.52 -1.23 -7.51
C PRO A 185 -8.27 -0.68 -8.21
N ARG A 186 -8.01 0.63 -8.09
CA ARG A 186 -6.85 1.28 -8.73
C ARG A 186 -5.50 0.60 -8.45
N PRO A 187 -5.17 0.16 -7.21
CA PRO A 187 -3.90 -0.53 -6.95
C PRO A 187 -3.74 -1.82 -7.75
N TRP A 188 -4.83 -2.56 -7.97
CA TRP A 188 -4.84 -3.75 -8.80
C TRP A 188 -4.50 -3.40 -10.25
N GLU A 189 -5.12 -2.35 -10.79
CA GLU A 189 -4.89 -1.90 -12.16
C GLU A 189 -3.46 -1.40 -12.39
N VAL A 190 -2.88 -0.70 -11.41
CA VAL A 190 -1.44 -0.33 -11.43
C VAL A 190 -0.56 -1.58 -11.55
N CYS A 191 -0.82 -2.60 -10.74
CA CYS A 191 -0.04 -3.84 -10.78
C CYS A 191 -0.25 -4.64 -12.08
N CYS A 192 -1.46 -4.66 -12.64
CA CYS A 192 -1.71 -5.20 -13.99
C CYS A 192 -0.89 -4.46 -15.04
N ALA A 193 -0.92 -3.13 -15.04
CA ALA A 193 -0.16 -2.32 -15.98
C ALA A 193 1.35 -2.57 -15.87
N LEU A 194 1.89 -2.61 -14.64
CA LEU A 194 3.31 -2.94 -14.42
C LEU A 194 3.66 -4.35 -14.95
N ARG A 195 2.82 -5.35 -14.67
CA ARG A 195 3.01 -6.71 -15.18
C ARG A 195 3.03 -6.73 -16.72
N ASP A 196 2.00 -6.16 -17.33
CA ASP A 196 1.74 -6.25 -18.78
C ASP A 196 2.74 -5.41 -19.59
N PHE A 197 3.27 -4.33 -19.02
CA PHE A 197 4.39 -3.59 -19.60
C PHE A 197 5.76 -4.26 -19.36
N GLY A 198 5.77 -5.45 -18.77
CA GLY A 198 6.99 -6.26 -18.61
C GLY A 198 7.83 -5.92 -17.37
N ALA A 199 7.36 -5.02 -16.51
CA ALA A 199 8.10 -4.56 -15.32
C ALA A 199 8.23 -5.64 -14.24
N PHE A 200 7.52 -6.78 -14.33
CA PHE A 200 7.70 -7.91 -13.41
C PHE A 200 8.81 -8.88 -13.84
N THR A 201 9.36 -8.71 -15.04
CA THR A 201 10.47 -9.54 -15.51
C THR A 201 11.80 -9.05 -14.95
N ARG A 202 12.82 -9.92 -14.89
CA ARG A 202 14.15 -9.51 -14.44
C ARG A 202 14.73 -8.34 -15.24
N ALA A 203 14.60 -8.38 -16.57
CA ALA A 203 15.02 -7.29 -17.46
C ALA A 203 14.17 -6.02 -17.25
N GLY A 204 12.86 -6.18 -17.00
CA GLY A 204 11.97 -5.08 -16.64
C GLY A 204 12.40 -4.40 -15.34
N LEU A 205 12.82 -5.16 -14.32
CA LEU A 205 13.35 -4.59 -13.08
C LEU A 205 14.66 -3.82 -13.29
N ASP A 206 15.51 -4.23 -14.23
CA ASP A 206 16.69 -3.42 -14.60
C ASP A 206 16.25 -2.09 -15.20
N VAL A 207 15.26 -2.08 -16.10
CA VAL A 207 14.72 -0.85 -16.69
C VAL A 207 14.10 0.05 -15.63
N VAL A 208 13.24 -0.49 -14.76
CA VAL A 208 12.61 0.26 -13.66
C VAL A 208 13.69 0.84 -12.75
N SER A 209 14.65 0.01 -12.31
CA SER A 209 15.73 0.45 -11.45
C SER A 209 16.57 1.53 -12.12
N ASP A 210 16.96 1.35 -13.39
CA ASP A 210 17.79 2.32 -14.12
C ASP A 210 17.10 3.66 -14.31
N VAL A 211 15.80 3.68 -14.63
CA VAL A 211 15.05 4.93 -14.84
C VAL A 211 14.75 5.62 -13.53
N TRP A 212 14.13 4.91 -12.57
CA TRP A 212 13.64 5.53 -11.35
C TRP A 212 14.73 5.85 -10.33
N SER A 213 15.87 5.14 -10.36
CA SER A 213 16.98 5.43 -9.44
C SER A 213 17.77 6.70 -9.77
N ARG A 214 17.51 7.33 -10.92
CA ARG A 214 18.15 8.60 -11.34
C ARG A 214 17.80 9.76 -10.41
N LEU A 215 16.67 9.66 -9.71
CA LEU A 215 16.19 10.67 -8.78
C LEU A 215 15.94 10.08 -7.40
N ASP A 216 16.44 10.77 -6.39
CA ASP A 216 16.15 10.47 -4.99
C ASP A 216 14.90 11.26 -4.56
N PHE A 217 13.76 10.57 -4.44
CA PHE A 217 12.46 11.15 -4.11
C PHE A 217 12.40 11.51 -2.62
N LYS A 218 12.79 12.74 -2.31
CA LYS A 218 12.76 13.34 -0.98
C LYS A 218 12.21 14.77 -1.05
N ASP A 219 11.76 15.29 0.08
CA ASP A 219 11.39 16.70 0.25
C ASP A 219 10.37 17.18 -0.81
N GLU A 220 10.76 18.09 -1.70
CA GLU A 220 9.89 18.77 -2.68
C GLU A 220 10.00 18.20 -4.09
N VAL A 221 10.56 16.99 -4.26
CA VAL A 221 10.50 16.31 -5.56
C VAL A 221 9.04 16.12 -5.97
N SER A 222 8.70 16.63 -7.15
CA SER A 222 7.31 16.81 -7.59
C SER A 222 6.73 15.58 -8.30
N ALA A 223 5.39 15.53 -8.36
CA ALA A 223 4.66 14.58 -9.18
C ALA A 223 5.03 14.66 -10.68
N THR A 224 5.36 15.85 -11.18
CA THR A 224 5.80 16.04 -12.57
C THR A 224 7.08 15.27 -12.90
N GLU A 225 8.02 15.16 -11.95
CA GLU A 225 9.21 14.31 -12.15
C GLU A 225 8.85 12.83 -12.22
N ALA A 226 7.88 12.37 -11.43
CA ALA A 226 7.37 11.01 -11.54
C ALA A 226 6.67 10.77 -12.89
N ASP A 227 5.87 11.71 -13.38
CA ASP A 227 5.25 11.61 -14.71
C ASP A 227 6.30 11.44 -15.82
N ARG A 228 7.37 12.25 -15.76
CA ARG A 228 8.50 12.16 -16.70
C ARG A 228 9.17 10.79 -16.63
N LEU A 229 9.46 10.28 -15.43
CA LEU A 229 10.10 8.98 -15.25
C LEU A 229 9.19 7.81 -15.65
N SER A 230 7.89 7.89 -15.40
CA SER A 230 6.90 6.93 -15.91
C SER A 230 6.93 6.87 -17.45
N HIS A 231 7.07 8.02 -18.11
CA HIS A 231 7.16 8.09 -19.56
C HIS A 231 8.44 7.46 -20.10
N GLU A 232 9.58 7.84 -19.53
CA GLU A 232 10.89 7.28 -19.90
C GLU A 232 10.94 5.77 -19.66
N MET A 233 10.35 5.29 -18.57
CA MET A 233 10.25 3.86 -18.27
C MET A 233 9.41 3.13 -19.30
N ALA A 234 8.22 3.65 -19.65
CA ALA A 234 7.35 3.02 -20.64
C ALA A 234 8.03 2.92 -22.02
N LEU A 235 8.71 3.99 -22.46
CA LEU A 235 9.50 3.98 -23.70
C LEU A 235 10.67 3.00 -23.66
N ALA A 236 11.37 2.91 -22.53
CA ALA A 236 12.48 1.98 -22.37
C ALA A 236 11.98 0.52 -22.42
N LEU A 237 10.89 0.20 -21.71
CA LEU A 237 10.25 -1.12 -21.73
C LEU A 237 9.81 -1.50 -23.15
N GLN A 238 9.20 -0.55 -23.89
CA GLN A 238 8.84 -0.74 -25.30
C GLN A 238 10.06 -1.03 -26.17
N THR A 239 11.12 -0.23 -26.06
CA THR A 239 12.35 -0.35 -26.85
C THR A 239 13.04 -1.69 -26.61
N THR A 240 13.01 -2.19 -25.37
CA THR A 240 13.55 -3.51 -25.02
C THR A 240 12.65 -4.68 -25.41
N GLY A 241 11.46 -4.43 -25.98
CA GLY A 241 10.52 -5.47 -26.40
C GLY A 241 9.91 -6.26 -25.24
N LEU A 242 9.81 -5.67 -24.05
CA LEU A 242 9.31 -6.34 -22.84
C LEU A 242 7.79 -6.23 -22.64
N ILE A 243 7.14 -5.31 -23.36
CA ILE A 243 5.68 -5.13 -23.32
C ILE A 243 5.02 -6.39 -23.87
N THR A 244 4.09 -6.96 -23.11
CA THR A 244 3.41 -8.20 -23.45
C THR A 244 2.20 -7.94 -24.36
N GLU A 245 1.67 -9.00 -24.97
CA GLU A 245 0.46 -8.94 -25.79
C GLU A 245 -0.81 -8.59 -24.97
N GLN A 246 -0.77 -8.70 -23.64
CA GLN A 246 -1.86 -8.33 -22.75
C GLN A 246 -1.90 -6.82 -22.47
N ALA A 247 -0.82 -6.11 -22.78
CA ALA A 247 -0.75 -4.67 -22.58
C ALA A 247 -1.70 -3.92 -23.50
N ASN A 248 -2.33 -2.88 -22.97
CA ASN A 248 -3.18 -1.96 -23.74
C ASN A 248 -2.90 -0.51 -23.39
N GLU A 249 -3.31 0.41 -24.27
CA GLU A 249 -3.01 1.84 -24.12
C GLU A 249 -3.72 2.46 -22.90
N ASP A 250 -4.91 1.98 -22.54
CA ASP A 250 -5.66 2.49 -21.38
C ASP A 250 -4.91 2.28 -20.06
N GLN A 251 -4.05 1.24 -19.98
CA GLN A 251 -3.21 0.97 -18.81
C GLN A 251 -2.17 2.05 -18.53
N LEU A 252 -1.77 2.84 -19.53
CA LEU A 252 -0.86 3.95 -19.35
C LEU A 252 -1.42 4.96 -18.34
N GLY A 253 -2.74 5.17 -18.32
CA GLY A 253 -3.40 6.04 -17.35
C GLY A 253 -3.08 5.67 -15.90
N TYR A 254 -2.98 4.37 -15.60
CA TYR A 254 -2.63 3.89 -14.26
C TYR A 254 -1.15 4.13 -13.94
N LEU A 255 -0.24 3.92 -14.90
CA LEU A 255 1.20 4.16 -14.70
C LEU A 255 1.52 5.65 -14.50
N TYR A 256 0.83 6.54 -15.22
CA TYR A 256 1.05 7.98 -15.11
C TYR A 256 0.34 8.61 -13.90
N ARG A 257 -0.91 8.23 -13.65
CA ARG A 257 -1.77 8.99 -12.72
C ARG A 257 -2.06 8.29 -11.41
N SER A 258 -1.78 6.98 -11.31
CA SER A 258 -2.14 6.17 -10.15
C SER A 258 -0.94 5.50 -9.49
N TRP A 259 0.12 5.19 -10.23
CA TRP A 259 1.35 4.64 -9.63
C TRP A 259 2.05 5.72 -8.82
N GLN A 260 1.82 5.69 -7.50
CA GLN A 260 2.18 6.78 -6.61
C GLN A 260 3.70 7.07 -6.59
N LEU A 261 4.06 8.31 -6.24
CA LEU A 261 5.42 8.71 -5.89
C LEU A 261 6.12 7.65 -5.02
N PRO A 262 7.42 7.41 -5.20
CA PRO A 262 8.14 6.45 -4.39
C PRO A 262 8.03 6.73 -2.89
N MET A 263 7.66 5.71 -2.13
CA MET A 263 7.40 5.82 -0.68
C MET A 263 8.54 5.21 0.15
N TYR A 264 9.64 4.82 -0.49
CA TYR A 264 10.77 4.16 0.16
C TYR A 264 11.44 5.03 1.23
N ARG A 265 11.20 6.35 1.26
CA ARG A 265 11.68 7.30 2.29
C ARG A 265 10.65 7.64 3.36
N MET A 266 9.39 7.26 3.19
CA MET A 266 8.32 7.66 4.10
C MET A 266 8.45 6.99 5.46
N ASP A 267 7.70 7.53 6.41
CA ASP A 267 7.46 6.91 7.71
C ASP A 267 6.02 6.39 7.79
N PHE A 268 5.90 5.07 7.96
CA PHE A 268 4.64 4.35 8.13
C PHE A 268 4.38 3.98 9.61
N LYS A 269 5.25 4.38 10.54
CA LYS A 269 5.05 4.07 11.96
C LYS A 269 3.75 4.71 12.43
N ARG A 270 2.90 3.95 13.13
CA ARG A 270 1.68 4.50 13.72
C ARG A 270 2.02 5.69 14.63
N ILE A 271 1.30 6.80 14.46
CA ILE A 271 1.37 7.95 15.35
C ILE A 271 0.38 7.70 16.48
N GLU A 272 0.88 7.44 17.69
CA GLU A 272 0.03 7.36 18.87
C GLU A 272 -0.40 8.78 19.26
N VAL A 273 -1.69 9.07 19.11
CA VAL A 273 -2.31 10.34 19.46
C VAL A 273 -2.86 10.22 20.88
N PRO A 274 -2.41 11.05 21.83
CA PRO A 274 -2.95 11.06 23.19
C PRO A 274 -4.46 11.36 23.18
N LEU A 275 -5.24 10.63 23.96
CA LEU A 275 -6.69 10.87 24.07
C LEU A 275 -7.01 12.28 24.60
N ASP A 276 -6.20 12.80 25.52
CA ASP A 276 -6.39 14.13 26.07
C ASP A 276 -6.25 15.23 25.00
N GLU A 277 -5.34 15.07 24.03
CA GLU A 277 -5.20 15.98 22.89
C GLU A 277 -6.47 16.01 22.03
N LEU A 278 -7.05 14.84 21.77
CA LEU A 278 -8.29 14.72 20.99
C LEU A 278 -9.50 15.28 21.75
N LYS A 279 -9.55 15.09 23.08
CA LYS A 279 -10.59 15.67 23.94
C LYS A 279 -10.50 17.20 23.97
N ASP A 280 -9.29 17.73 24.10
CA ASP A 280 -9.05 19.18 24.08
C ASP A 280 -9.43 19.77 22.72
N GLN A 281 -9.06 19.11 21.61
CA GLN A 281 -9.44 19.54 20.26
C GLN A 281 -10.96 19.48 20.04
N ARG A 282 -11.63 18.40 20.49
CA ARG A 282 -13.09 18.29 20.44
C ARG A 282 -13.77 19.42 21.20
N ASN A 283 -13.28 19.72 22.41
CA ASN A 283 -13.80 20.83 23.22
C ASN A 283 -13.59 22.17 22.50
N ALA A 284 -12.40 22.41 21.93
CA ALA A 284 -12.13 23.62 21.17
C ALA A 284 -13.05 23.77 19.94
N ASN A 285 -13.27 22.70 19.18
CA ASN A 285 -14.21 22.70 18.04
C ASN A 285 -15.62 23.05 18.48
N PHE A 286 -16.10 22.42 19.57
CA PHE A 286 -17.42 22.72 20.12
C PHE A 286 -17.57 24.20 20.50
N TRP A 287 -16.58 24.77 21.20
CA TRP A 287 -16.60 26.20 21.59
C TRP A 287 -16.55 27.15 20.38
N SER A 288 -15.77 26.81 19.36
CA SER A 288 -15.71 27.57 18.10
C SER A 288 -17.06 27.61 17.38
N GLU A 289 -17.85 26.53 17.44
CA GLU A 289 -19.16 26.42 16.78
C GLU A 289 -20.27 27.14 17.55
N VAL A 290 -20.21 27.15 18.88
CA VAL A 290 -21.19 27.86 19.72
C VAL A 290 -20.90 29.36 19.90
N GLY A 291 -19.81 29.87 19.30
CA GLY A 291 -19.58 31.30 19.09
C GLY A 291 -19.03 32.09 20.29
N TYR A 292 -18.13 31.50 21.08
CA TYR A 292 -17.38 32.21 22.13
C TYR A 292 -15.88 32.25 21.88
#